data_AF-A0A1Q7KZP6-F1
#
_entry.id   AF-A0A1Q7KZP6-F1
#
_cell.length_a   1.000
_cell.length_b   1.000
_cell.length_c   1.000
_cell.angle_alpha   90.00
_cell.angle_beta   90.00
_cell.angle_gamma   90.00
#
_symmetry.space_group_name_H-M   'P 1'
#
loop_
_entity.id
_entity.type
_entity.pdbx_description
1 polymer ?
#
loop_
_entity_poly.entity_id
_entity_poly.type
_entity_poly.pdbx_seq_one_letter_code
_entity_poly.pdbx_strand_id
1 'polypeptide(L)' 'MFDGIQKKFAKKIDDKLIIFDFGSAVYIGHPNAKEFLERDIKNITKFFVKRGLTVENPIDVFERLTK' A
#
# COMPACT_ATOMS: atom_id res chain seq x y z
N MET A 1 20.35 -9.94 29.64
CA MET A 1 19.23 -9.39 30.45
C MET A 1 18.25 -8.52 29.63
N PHE A 2 18.40 -8.39 28.31
CA PHE A 2 17.48 -7.58 27.47
C PHE A 2 16.65 -8.38 26.44
N ASP A 3 16.79 -9.70 26.36
CA ASP A 3 16.06 -10.55 25.39
C ASP A 3 14.58 -10.81 25.75
N GLY A 4 14.17 -10.55 26.99
CA GLY A 4 12.85 -10.91 27.48
C GLY A 4 11.74 -9.88 27.24
N ILE A 5 12.09 -8.60 27.02
CA ILE A 5 11.10 -7.51 26.95
C ILE A 5 10.52 -7.38 25.54
N GLN A 6 11.32 -7.60 24.49
CA GLN A 6 10.87 -7.38 23.12
C GLN A 6 9.82 -8.39 22.63
N LYS A 7 9.82 -9.63 23.16
CA LYS A 7 8.84 -10.66 22.76
C LYS A 7 7.41 -10.39 23.24
N LYS A 8 7.20 -9.53 24.25
CA LYS A 8 5.87 -9.30 24.84
C LYS A 8 4.94 -8.46 23.94
N PHE A 9 5.48 -7.80 22.92
CA PHE A 9 4.74 -6.92 22.01
C PHE A 9 4.76 -7.38 20.54
N ALA A 10 5.53 -8.41 20.20
CA ALA A 10 5.61 -8.94 18.84
C ALA A 10 4.46 -9.92 18.59
N LYS A 11 3.34 -9.43 18.04
CA LYS A 11 2.28 -10.29 17.53
C LYS A 11 2.79 -11.04 16.30
N LYS A 12 2.64 -12.37 16.27
CA LYS A 12 2.89 -13.16 15.05
C LYS A 12 1.95 -12.66 13.96
N ILE A 13 2.51 -12.16 12.88
CA ILE A 13 1.78 -11.75 11.68
C ILE A 13 1.86 -12.93 10.73
N ASP A 14 0.71 -13.57 10.45
CA ASP A 14 0.59 -14.63 9.45
C ASP A 14 0.89 -14.10 8.03
N ASP A 15 0.72 -14.90 6.97
CA ASP A 15 0.90 -14.50 5.56
C ASP A 15 -0.15 -13.50 5.04
N LYS A 16 -0.56 -12.53 5.87
CA LYS A 16 -1.53 -11.48 5.55
C LYS A 16 -0.83 -10.20 5.16
N LEU A 17 -1.41 -9.49 4.18
CA LEU A 17 -1.00 -8.12 3.85
C LEU A 17 -1.39 -7.18 5.00
N ILE A 18 -0.41 -6.42 5.51
CA ILE A 18 -0.63 -5.33 6.46
C ILE A 18 -0.33 -4.01 5.76
N ILE A 19 -1.28 -3.08 5.83
CA ILE A 19 -1.10 -1.69 5.41
C ILE A 19 -0.94 -0.86 6.68
N PHE A 20 0.12 -0.06 6.73
CA PHE A 20 0.47 0.79 7.86
C PHE A 20 0.93 2.16 7.37
N ASP A 21 1.07 3.10 8.31
CA ASP A 21 1.43 4.50 8.06
C ASP A 21 0.39 5.29 7.23
N PHE A 22 -0.70 5.66 7.89
CA PHE A 22 -1.75 6.52 7.32
C PHE A 22 -1.57 8.00 7.67
N GLY A 23 -0.41 8.40 8.20
CA GLY A 23 -0.16 9.79 8.62
C GLY A 23 -0.26 10.81 7.48
N SER A 24 -0.05 10.37 6.24
CA SER A 24 -0.17 11.17 5.01
C SER A 24 -1.44 10.87 4.20
N ALA A 25 -2.40 10.12 4.73
CA ALA A 25 -3.65 9.85 4.03
C ALA A 25 -4.48 11.14 3.90
N VAL A 26 -5.18 11.30 2.78
CA VAL A 26 -6.02 12.49 2.52
C VAL A 26 -7.48 12.13 2.34
N TYR A 27 -8.36 13.08 2.66
CA TYR A 27 -9.78 12.99 2.32
C TYR A 27 -9.97 13.05 0.80
N ILE A 28 -11.01 12.39 0.29
CA ILE A 28 -11.29 12.31 -1.16
C ILE A 28 -11.50 13.69 -1.81
N GLY A 29 -11.95 14.70 -1.06
CA GLY A 29 -12.11 16.07 -1.53
C GLY A 29 -10.83 16.90 -1.57
N HIS A 30 -9.67 16.34 -1.19
CA HIS A 30 -8.39 17.03 -1.33
C HIS A 30 -8.09 17.30 -2.81
N PRO A 31 -7.58 18.49 -3.19
CA PRO A 31 -7.35 18.86 -4.60
C PRO A 31 -6.48 17.85 -5.34
N ASN A 32 -5.55 17.20 -4.64
CA ASN A 32 -4.61 16.23 -5.22
C ASN A 32 -4.96 14.75 -4.90
N ALA A 33 -6.18 14.45 -4.43
CA ALA A 33 -6.52 13.08 -3.99
C ALA A 33 -6.37 12.05 -5.11
N LYS A 34 -6.75 12.43 -6.35
CA LYS A 34 -6.65 11.57 -7.53
C LYS A 34 -5.21 11.32 -7.94
N GLU A 35 -4.38 12.35 -7.94
CA GLU A 35 -2.96 12.30 -8.28
C GLU A 35 -2.19 11.44 -7.27
N PHE A 36 -2.54 11.53 -5.98
CA PHE A 36 -1.97 10.65 -4.95
C PHE A 36 -2.38 9.19 -5.16
N LEU A 37 -3.65 8.92 -5.45
CA LEU A 37 -4.13 7.57 -5.76
C LEU A 37 -3.44 6.99 -7.01
N GLU A 38 -3.32 7.78 -8.08
CA GLU A 38 -2.64 7.36 -9.32
C GLU A 38 -1.17 7.00 -9.06
N ARG A 39 -0.48 7.82 -8.25
CA ARG A 39 0.90 7.56 -7.83
C ARG A 39 1.02 6.26 -7.03
N ASP A 40 0.10 6.02 -6.10
CA ASP A 40 0.12 4.84 -5.24
C ASP A 40 -0.13 3.57 -6.07
N ILE A 41 -1.07 3.59 -7.02
CA ILE A 41 -1.29 2.51 -7.98
C ILE A 41 -0.03 2.23 -8.79
N LYS A 42 0.61 3.26 -9.38
CA LYS A 42 1.86 3.11 -10.14
C LYS A 42 2.98 2.48 -9.31
N ASN A 43 3.10 2.87 -8.04
CA ASN A 43 4.11 2.32 -7.13
C ASN A 43 3.88 0.83 -6.85
N ILE A 44 2.63 0.44 -6.59
CA ILE A 44 2.25 -0.97 -6.35
C ILE A 44 2.47 -1.80 -7.63
N THR A 45 2.02 -1.33 -8.79
CA THR A 45 2.26 -1.98 -10.09
C THR A 45 3.77 -2.20 -10.31
N LYS A 46 4.58 -1.16 -10.13
CA LYS A 46 6.04 -1.24 -10.31
C LYS A 46 6.70 -2.24 -9.35
N PHE A 47 6.19 -2.37 -8.12
CA PHE A 47 6.69 -3.32 -7.14
C PHE A 47 6.55 -4.78 -7.63
N PHE A 48 5.41 -5.14 -8.21
CA PHE A 48 5.12 -6.49 -8.68
C PHE A 48 5.77 -6.78 -10.06
N VAL A 49 5.75 -5.82 -10.98
CA VAL A 49 6.42 -5.96 -12.30
C VAL A 49 7.91 -6.24 -12.14
N LYS A 50 8.58 -5.55 -11.20
CA LYS A 50 10.00 -5.80 -10.89
C LYS A 50 10.31 -7.24 -10.42
N ARG A 51 9.28 -8.00 -10.03
CA ARG A 51 9.39 -9.41 -9.59
C ARG A 51 8.93 -10.39 -10.67
N GLY A 52 8.71 -9.93 -11.90
CA GLY A 52 8.32 -10.76 -13.03
C GLY A 52 6.84 -11.16 -13.04
N LEU A 53 5.99 -10.50 -12.25
CA LEU A 53 4.57 -10.77 -12.22
C LEU A 53 3.83 -9.94 -13.28
N THR A 54 2.95 -10.59 -14.02
CA THR A 54 1.96 -9.89 -14.84
C THR A 54 0.95 -9.22 -13.93
N VAL A 55 0.71 -7.93 -14.16
CA VAL A 55 -0.23 -7.11 -13.40
C VAL A 55 -1.17 -6.39 -14.35
N GLU A 56 -2.34 -6.00 -13.83
CA GLU A 56 -3.29 -5.14 -14.56
C GLU A 56 -2.65 -3.77 -14.89
N ASN A 57 -3.09 -3.16 -15.99
CA ASN A 57 -2.64 -1.83 -16.38
C ASN A 57 -3.03 -0.82 -15.28
N PRO A 58 -2.08 -0.01 -14.76
CA PRO A 58 -2.36 0.96 -13.70
C PRO A 58 -3.45 1.98 -14.08
N ILE A 59 -3.63 2.29 -15.36
CA ILE A 59 -4.71 3.18 -15.83
C ILE A 59 -6.07 2.52 -15.62
N ASP A 60 -6.23 1.26 -16.03
CA ASP A 60 -7.49 0.51 -15.88
C ASP A 60 -7.88 0.36 -14.40
N VAL A 61 -6.89 0.12 -13.53
CA VAL A 61 -7.09 0.07 -12.07
C VAL A 61 -7.56 1.43 -11.54
N PHE A 62 -6.92 2.52 -11.98
CA PHE A 62 -7.28 3.88 -11.54
C PHE A 62 -8.69 4.25 -11.98
N GLU A 63 -9.06 3.98 -13.24
CA GLU A 63 -10.41 4.23 -13.75
C GLU A 63 -11.46 3.42 -12.99
N ARG A 64 -11.18 2.15 -12.67
CA ARG A 64 -12.10 1.32 -11.88
C ARG A 64 -12.35 1.87 -10.46
N LEU A 65 -11.32 2.44 -9.83
CA LEU A 65 -11.41 2.97 -8.46
C LEU A 65 -11.97 4.39 -8.37
N THR A 66 -12.02 5.12 -9.49
CA THR A 66 -12.46 6.52 -9.55
C THR A 66 -13.79 6.75 -10.28
N LYS A 67 -14.40 5.67 -10.79
CA LYS A 67 -15.81 5.64 -11.20
C LYS A 67 -16.73 5.76 -9.98
#